data_AF-A0A9D6SAV2-F1
#
_entry.id   AF-A0A9D6SAV2-F1
#
_cell.length_a   1.000
_cell.length_b   1.000
_cell.length_c   1.000
_cell.angle_alpha   90.00
_cell.angle_beta   90.00
_cell.angle_gamma   90.00
#
_symmetry.space_group_name_H-M   'P 1'
#
loop_
_entity.id
_entity.type
_entity.pdbx_description
1 polymer ?
#
loop_
_entity_poly.entity_id
_entity_poly.type
_entity_poly.pdbx_seq_one_letter_code
_entity_poly.pdbx_strand_id
1 'polypeptide(L)'
;MRLGIKTRSIGYGLVAIGVFSFALVAHAAEPAFREVQPRLQIPIPNLQFSRIASPEAGSLYVSYLPEYISAVYSYLVGIAGIFAVAMIMYGGMKWIFAAGDTGKIGAAKETIYQSVIGLILALGSYLILITLNPDLVSFKSLKLLFVPVVQYEEGGDSDTSLTGNAIANARALGIHCPGSGGSEAIPQISQSFAGKVAYRFGGKGGPPPYSEKPSGSFTQYNNNCPTSNICLDCSGFIALIYQCAGLANPGGGSAGMLGSAERITSIDLAANPPTVNGVALKAGDILGWVAGETHEVGHVTVYLGNGLIAESKGGTSGRQPGGNPRIRPVASYRGYGFTRIKRVP
;
A
#
# COMPACT_ATOMS: atom_id res chain seq x y z
N MET A 1 46.67 81.59 -15.30
CA MET A 1 46.88 81.50 -16.77
C MET A 1 46.37 80.15 -17.26
N ARG A 2 45.92 80.09 -18.52
CA ARG A 2 45.23 78.99 -19.23
C ARG A 2 45.55 77.51 -18.88
N LEU A 3 44.49 76.68 -18.98
CA LEU A 3 44.35 75.31 -19.58
C LEU A 3 45.51 74.27 -19.45
N GLY A 4 45.28 72.96 -19.33
CA GLY A 4 44.04 72.17 -19.24
C GLY A 4 44.16 70.79 -19.94
N ILE A 5 43.37 69.79 -19.50
CA ILE A 5 42.95 68.57 -20.25
C ILE A 5 44.10 67.57 -20.63
N LYS A 6 44.10 66.29 -20.22
CA LYS A 6 43.27 65.22 -20.83
C LYS A 6 43.28 63.88 -20.05
N THR A 7 42.23 63.10 -20.30
CA THR A 7 41.81 61.82 -19.71
C THR A 7 42.62 60.58 -20.14
N ARG A 8 42.59 59.51 -19.31
CA ARG A 8 42.15 58.15 -19.73
C ARG A 8 41.89 57.19 -18.56
N SER A 9 41.22 56.07 -18.86
CA SER A 9 40.41 55.25 -17.94
C SER A 9 40.86 53.79 -17.80
N ILE A 10 40.90 53.30 -16.55
CA ILE A 10 40.72 51.91 -16.06
C ILE A 10 40.05 52.07 -14.67
N GLY A 11 39.15 51.22 -14.17
CA GLY A 11 38.50 50.03 -14.73
C GLY A 11 38.05 49.09 -13.59
N TYR A 12 36.77 49.12 -13.21
CA TYR A 12 36.27 48.47 -11.98
C TYR A 12 35.79 47.02 -12.23
N GLY A 13 36.33 46.07 -11.47
CA GLY A 13 35.87 44.67 -11.46
C GLY A 13 34.73 44.45 -10.46
N LEU A 14 33.54 44.13 -10.96
CA LEU A 14 32.40 43.66 -10.15
C LEU A 14 32.54 42.17 -9.85
N VAL A 15 32.69 41.82 -8.57
CA VAL A 15 32.64 40.41 -8.11
C VAL A 15 31.18 40.01 -7.92
N ALA A 16 30.65 39.21 -8.84
CA ALA A 16 29.31 38.65 -8.73
C ALA A 16 29.28 37.50 -7.72
N ILE A 17 28.68 37.74 -6.55
CA ILE A 17 28.41 36.69 -5.56
C ILE A 17 27.21 35.88 -6.05
N GLY A 18 27.46 34.66 -6.55
CA GLY A 18 26.42 33.75 -7.00
C GLY A 18 25.56 33.25 -5.83
N VAL A 19 24.30 33.67 -5.77
CA VAL A 19 23.31 33.11 -4.85
C VAL A 19 23.00 31.69 -5.31
N PHE A 20 23.59 30.71 -4.63
CA PHE A 20 23.33 29.29 -4.89
C PHE A 20 21.94 28.93 -4.36
N SER A 21 20.90 29.11 -5.18
CA SER A 21 19.54 28.67 -4.88
C SER A 21 19.52 27.16 -4.69
N PHE A 22 19.62 26.73 -3.44
CA PHE A 22 19.39 25.34 -3.05
C PHE A 22 17.89 25.06 -3.26
N ALA A 23 17.55 24.46 -4.40
CA ALA A 23 16.19 24.06 -4.68
C ALA A 23 15.76 23.06 -3.60
N LEU A 24 14.85 23.49 -2.73
CA LEU A 24 14.28 22.65 -1.69
C LEU A 24 13.50 21.53 -2.39
N VAL A 25 14.11 20.34 -2.48
CA VAL A 25 13.44 19.15 -3.01
C VAL A 25 12.27 18.85 -2.08
N ALA A 26 11.07 19.23 -2.52
CA ALA A 26 9.84 18.84 -1.87
C ALA A 26 9.82 17.31 -1.84
N HIS A 27 10.01 16.74 -0.65
CA HIS A 27 9.73 15.32 -0.45
C HIS A 27 8.28 15.10 -0.84
N ALA A 28 8.04 14.20 -1.79
CA ALA A 28 6.69 13.79 -2.13
C ALA A 28 6.04 13.28 -0.84
N ALA A 29 4.95 13.95 -0.43
CA ALA A 29 4.23 13.54 0.76
C ALA A 29 3.78 12.09 0.59
N GLU A 30 4.03 11.25 1.61
CA GLU A 30 3.47 9.90 1.67
C GLU A 30 1.96 9.95 1.38
N PRO A 31 1.37 8.92 0.75
CA PRO A 31 -0.04 8.93 0.38
C PRO A 31 -0.91 9.11 1.64
N ALA A 32 -1.35 10.34 1.86
CA ALA A 32 -2.06 10.73 3.06
C ALA A 32 -3.32 9.89 3.20
N PHE A 33 -3.49 9.26 4.37
CA PHE A 33 -4.69 8.50 4.69
C PHE A 33 -5.93 9.36 4.43
N ARG A 34 -6.75 8.97 3.46
CA ARG A 34 -7.97 9.72 3.12
C ARG A 34 -9.02 9.48 4.19
N GLU A 35 -9.08 10.39 5.15
CA GLU A 35 -10.14 10.40 6.16
C GLU A 35 -11.53 10.45 5.50
N VAL A 36 -12.32 9.40 5.73
CA VAL A 36 -13.72 9.32 5.30
C VAL A 36 -14.57 9.35 6.56
N GLN A 37 -15.11 10.52 6.88
CA GLN A 37 -16.05 10.66 8.00
C GLN A 37 -17.39 9.96 7.65
N PRO A 38 -17.97 9.20 8.59
CA PRO A 38 -19.24 8.52 8.36
C PRO A 38 -20.37 9.55 8.19
N ARG A 39 -21.18 9.38 7.12
CA ARG A 39 -22.39 10.17 6.90
C ARG A 39 -23.58 9.42 7.48
N LEU A 40 -24.25 10.03 8.46
CA LEU A 40 -25.47 9.48 9.04
C LEU A 40 -26.68 9.79 8.15
N GLN A 41 -27.54 8.80 7.95
CA GLN A 41 -28.84 8.95 7.29
C GLN A 41 -29.77 9.90 8.09
N ILE A 42 -29.66 9.87 9.42
CA ILE A 42 -30.45 10.66 10.37
C ILE A 42 -29.48 11.58 11.12
N PRO A 43 -29.60 12.91 11.01
CA PRO A 43 -28.74 13.84 11.74
C PRO A 43 -29.08 13.82 13.23
N ILE A 44 -28.08 13.57 14.07
CA ILE A 44 -28.23 13.64 15.53
C ILE A 44 -27.77 15.04 16.00
N PRO A 45 -28.60 15.79 16.74
CA PRO A 45 -28.21 17.09 17.28
C PRO A 45 -26.94 17.00 18.12
N ASN A 46 -26.06 18.01 17.99
CA ASN A 46 -24.79 18.14 18.74
C ASN A 46 -23.75 17.03 18.51
N LEU A 47 -23.96 16.11 17.55
CA LEU A 47 -22.93 15.17 17.14
C LEU A 47 -21.98 15.82 16.11
N GLN A 48 -20.69 15.88 16.44
CA GLN A 48 -19.61 16.17 15.52
C GLN A 48 -18.55 15.07 15.64
N PHE A 49 -18.18 14.45 14.53
CA PHE A 49 -17.11 13.46 14.52
C PHE A 49 -15.75 14.17 14.61
N SER A 50 -14.89 13.77 15.56
CA SER A 50 -13.54 14.32 15.64
C SER A 50 -12.68 13.87 14.47
N ARG A 51 -11.54 14.53 14.24
CA ARG A 51 -10.58 14.05 13.24
C ARG A 51 -9.82 12.85 13.78
N ILE A 52 -9.51 11.89 12.92
CA ILE A 52 -8.65 10.75 13.27
C ILE A 52 -7.30 11.26 13.75
N ALA A 53 -6.92 10.87 14.97
CA ALA A 53 -5.64 11.26 15.57
C ALA A 53 -4.56 10.23 15.23
N SER A 54 -3.36 10.71 14.88
CA SER A 54 -2.16 9.89 14.66
C SER A 54 -1.02 10.34 15.59
N PRO A 55 -1.16 10.18 16.92
CA PRO A 55 -0.16 10.60 17.90
C PRO A 55 1.08 9.70 17.95
N GLU A 56 1.01 8.51 17.36
CA GLU A 56 2.09 7.52 17.28
C GLU A 56 2.29 7.11 15.81
N ALA A 57 3.55 6.97 15.39
CA ALA A 57 3.86 6.47 14.06
C ALA A 57 3.29 5.04 13.86
N GLY A 58 2.47 4.86 12.82
CA GLY A 58 1.84 3.57 12.52
C GLY A 58 0.59 3.24 13.36
N SER A 59 0.02 4.18 14.13
CA SER A 59 -1.23 3.97 14.86
C SER A 59 -2.24 5.12 14.66
N LEU A 60 -3.41 4.78 14.15
CA LEU A 60 -4.55 5.69 13.98
C LEU A 60 -5.57 5.44 15.10
N TYR A 61 -6.07 6.51 15.71
CA TYR A 61 -7.09 6.45 16.75
C TYR A 61 -8.40 7.01 16.20
N VAL A 62 -9.43 6.15 16.11
CA VAL A 62 -10.74 6.49 15.52
C VAL A 62 -11.79 6.56 16.62
N SER A 63 -12.38 7.74 16.81
CA SER A 63 -13.34 8.03 17.89
C SER A 63 -14.82 8.00 17.47
N TYR A 64 -15.10 7.72 16.19
CA TYR A 64 -16.45 7.84 15.62
C TYR A 64 -17.52 7.00 16.34
N LEU A 65 -17.18 5.78 16.76
CA LEU A 65 -18.12 4.89 17.47
C LEU A 65 -18.43 5.38 18.91
N PRO A 66 -17.42 5.69 19.76
CA PRO A 66 -17.61 6.45 21.01
C PRO A 66 -18.52 7.68 20.88
N GLU A 67 -18.26 8.54 19.89
CA GLU A 67 -18.97 9.80 19.67
C GLU A 67 -20.42 9.57 19.28
N TYR A 68 -20.67 8.63 18.38
CA TYR A 68 -22.01 8.24 17.94
C TYR A 68 -22.86 7.72 19.11
N ILE A 69 -22.33 6.78 19.92
CA ILE A 69 -23.06 6.20 21.05
C ILE A 69 -23.39 7.27 22.10
N SER A 70 -22.42 8.14 22.43
CA SER A 70 -22.59 9.23 23.40
C SER A 70 -23.68 10.23 22.96
N ALA A 71 -23.70 10.60 21.67
CA ALA A 71 -24.70 11.50 21.13
C ALA A 71 -26.10 10.85 21.07
N VAL A 72 -26.22 9.58 20.66
CA VAL A 72 -27.50 8.84 20.70
C VAL A 72 -28.05 8.78 22.13
N TYR A 73 -27.22 8.44 23.12
CA TYR A 73 -27.63 8.37 24.52
C TYR A 73 -28.14 9.73 25.02
N SER A 74 -27.36 10.80 24.79
CA SER A 74 -27.71 12.17 25.20
C SER A 74 -29.02 12.65 24.56
N TYR A 75 -29.24 12.30 23.28
CA TYR A 75 -30.47 12.62 22.55
C TYR A 75 -31.70 11.88 23.11
N LEU A 76 -31.57 10.58 23.41
CA LEU A 76 -32.65 9.77 24.00
C LEU A 76 -33.03 10.24 25.42
N VAL A 77 -32.05 10.61 26.25
CA VAL A 77 -32.31 11.18 27.59
C VAL A 77 -33.02 12.54 27.49
N GLY A 78 -32.66 13.38 26.51
CA GLY A 78 -33.36 14.63 26.23
C GLY A 78 -34.83 14.42 25.86
N ILE A 79 -35.11 13.44 24.97
CA ILE A 79 -36.48 13.04 24.61
C ILE A 79 -37.24 12.52 25.83
N ALA A 80 -36.64 11.64 26.64
CA ALA A 80 -37.26 11.11 27.85
C ALA A 80 -37.62 12.21 28.86
N GLY A 81 -36.77 13.23 29.02
CA GLY A 81 -37.06 14.41 29.85
C GLY A 81 -38.29 15.19 29.38
N ILE A 82 -38.41 15.44 28.07
CA ILE A 82 -39.58 16.11 27.48
C ILE A 82 -40.87 15.30 27.73
N PHE A 83 -40.83 13.98 27.51
CA PHE A 83 -41.97 13.10 27.79
C PHE A 83 -42.33 13.06 29.27
N ALA A 84 -41.36 13.03 30.18
CA ALA A 84 -41.62 13.06 31.62
C ALA A 84 -42.35 14.35 32.03
N VAL A 85 -41.91 15.51 31.53
CA VAL A 85 -42.60 16.80 31.78
C VAL A 85 -44.02 16.80 31.22
N ALA A 86 -44.23 16.31 29.99
CA ALA A 86 -45.55 16.23 29.38
C ALA A 86 -46.52 15.32 30.18
N MET A 87 -46.03 14.17 30.67
CA MET A 87 -46.84 13.24 31.47
C MET A 87 -47.12 13.78 32.89
N ILE A 88 -46.19 14.54 33.48
CA ILE A 88 -46.43 15.27 34.74
C ILE A 88 -47.51 16.34 34.54
N MET A 89 -47.46 17.12 33.45
CA MET A 89 -48.51 18.09 33.11
C MET A 89 -49.88 17.42 32.91
N TYR A 90 -49.92 16.28 32.20
CA TYR A 90 -51.14 15.49 32.02
C TYR A 90 -51.71 14.96 33.36
N GLY A 91 -50.86 14.42 34.23
CA GLY A 91 -51.23 14.03 35.59
C GLY A 91 -51.73 15.20 36.44
N GLY A 92 -51.10 16.37 36.32
CA GLY A 92 -51.53 17.60 36.98
C GLY A 92 -52.92 18.07 36.56
N MET A 93 -53.20 18.10 35.24
CA MET A 93 -54.55 18.39 34.72
C MET A 93 -55.57 17.38 35.25
N LYS A 94 -55.26 16.08 35.20
CA LYS A 94 -56.13 15.00 35.70
C LYS A 94 -56.44 15.13 37.19
N TRP A 95 -55.51 15.66 37.98
CA TRP A 95 -55.74 15.95 39.41
C TRP A 95 -56.68 17.14 39.59
N ILE A 96 -56.46 18.25 38.88
CA ILE A 96 -57.32 19.45 38.97
C ILE A 96 -58.78 19.12 38.58
N PHE A 97 -58.97 18.36 37.50
CA PHE A 97 -60.30 17.95 37.03
C PHE A 97 -60.93 16.77 37.80
N ALA A 98 -60.29 16.27 38.87
CA ALA A 98 -60.82 15.14 39.63
C ALA A 98 -62.04 15.50 40.50
N ALA A 99 -62.27 16.77 40.81
CA ALA A 99 -63.46 17.27 41.53
C ALA A 99 -63.78 16.53 42.87
N GLY A 100 -62.75 16.06 43.59
CA GLY A 100 -62.88 15.35 44.86
C GLY A 100 -63.01 13.82 44.75
N ASP A 101 -63.11 13.26 43.53
CA ASP A 101 -63.12 11.82 43.28
C ASP A 101 -61.78 11.19 43.67
N THR A 102 -61.78 10.39 44.74
CA THR A 102 -60.57 9.77 45.30
C THR A 102 -59.88 8.81 44.34
N GLY A 103 -60.64 8.13 43.47
CA GLY A 103 -60.10 7.23 42.45
C GLY A 103 -59.37 8.00 41.35
N LYS A 104 -59.95 9.11 40.87
CA LYS A 104 -59.31 9.99 39.89
C LYS A 104 -58.08 10.70 40.47
N ILE A 105 -58.12 11.15 41.72
CA ILE A 105 -56.96 11.73 42.42
C ILE A 105 -55.83 10.69 42.55
N GLY A 106 -56.15 9.46 42.97
CA GLY A 106 -55.17 8.37 43.06
C GLY A 106 -54.52 8.09 41.71
N ALA A 107 -55.34 7.92 40.66
CA ALA A 107 -54.86 7.67 39.31
C ALA A 107 -54.15 8.85 38.65
N ALA A 108 -54.29 10.08 39.17
CA ALA A 108 -53.51 11.24 38.74
C ALA A 108 -52.14 11.29 39.41
N LYS A 109 -52.09 11.04 40.73
CA LYS A 109 -50.84 10.92 41.49
C LYS A 109 -49.98 9.78 40.96
N GLU A 110 -50.58 8.63 40.64
CA GLU A 110 -49.87 7.49 40.07
C GLU A 110 -49.17 7.85 38.75
N THR A 111 -49.86 8.56 37.84
CA THR A 111 -49.24 9.03 36.59
C THR A 111 -48.04 9.95 36.84
N ILE A 112 -48.12 10.84 37.83
CA ILE A 112 -46.99 11.72 38.20
C ILE A 112 -45.84 10.89 38.80
N TYR A 113 -46.13 9.98 39.74
CA TYR A 113 -45.11 9.12 40.36
C TYR A 113 -44.38 8.25 39.33
N GLN A 114 -45.10 7.56 38.45
CA GLN A 114 -44.51 6.73 37.40
C GLN A 114 -43.64 7.54 36.44
N SER A 115 -44.06 8.77 36.09
CA SER A 115 -43.27 9.67 35.24
C SER A 115 -41.97 10.12 35.90
N VAL A 116 -42.02 10.43 37.20
CA VAL A 116 -40.84 10.81 38.00
C VAL A 116 -39.90 9.62 38.20
N ILE A 117 -40.43 8.42 38.51
CA ILE A 117 -39.64 7.19 38.64
C ILE A 117 -38.96 6.83 37.32
N GLY A 118 -39.66 6.92 36.18
CA GLY A 118 -39.09 6.69 34.86
C GLY A 118 -37.91 7.62 34.54
N LEU A 119 -38.04 8.91 34.88
CA LEU A 119 -36.95 9.89 34.73
C LEU A 119 -35.78 9.61 35.68
N ILE A 120 -36.06 9.25 36.94
CA ILE A 120 -35.03 8.86 37.93
C ILE A 120 -34.29 7.60 37.48
N LEU A 121 -34.97 6.61 36.89
CA LEU A 121 -34.33 5.41 36.35
C LEU A 121 -33.47 5.73 35.12
N ALA A 122 -33.94 6.58 34.21
CA ALA A 122 -33.17 6.98 33.02
C ALA A 122 -31.86 7.72 33.40
N LEU A 123 -31.94 8.68 34.33
CA LEU A 123 -30.76 9.40 34.84
C LEU A 123 -29.90 8.52 35.75
N GLY A 124 -30.53 7.73 36.62
CA GLY A 124 -29.90 6.81 37.56
C GLY A 124 -29.12 5.68 36.88
N SER A 125 -29.53 5.26 35.68
CA SER A 125 -28.79 4.29 34.86
C SER A 125 -27.33 4.72 34.65
N TYR A 126 -27.10 6.00 34.32
CA TYR A 126 -25.75 6.57 34.18
C TYR A 126 -24.97 6.52 35.49
N LEU A 127 -25.60 6.88 36.62
CA LEU A 127 -24.99 6.82 37.95
C LEU A 127 -24.62 5.38 38.36
N ILE A 128 -25.46 4.39 38.04
CA ILE A 128 -25.16 2.98 38.30
C ILE A 128 -23.97 2.53 37.45
N LEU A 129 -23.99 2.82 36.14
CA LEU A 129 -22.93 2.44 35.21
C LEU A 129 -21.56 3.02 35.64
N ILE A 130 -21.48 4.32 35.93
CA ILE A 130 -20.22 4.96 36.33
C ILE A 130 -19.74 4.51 37.72
N THR A 131 -20.64 4.17 38.64
CA THR A 131 -20.29 3.66 39.98
C THR A 131 -19.76 2.23 39.92
N LEU A 132 -20.30 1.39 39.02
CA LEU A 132 -19.82 0.01 38.84
C LEU A 132 -18.50 -0.03 38.06
N ASN A 133 -18.41 0.68 36.93
CA ASN A 133 -17.17 0.82 36.18
C ASN A 133 -17.22 2.05 35.23
N PRO A 134 -16.37 3.08 35.43
CA PRO A 134 -16.36 4.26 34.56
C PRO A 134 -15.98 3.95 33.10
N ASP A 135 -15.29 2.84 32.80
CA ASP A 135 -15.01 2.41 31.41
C ASP A 135 -16.29 2.02 30.64
N LEU A 136 -17.43 1.77 31.31
CA LEU A 136 -18.71 1.51 30.65
C LEU A 136 -19.38 2.77 30.07
N VAL A 137 -18.96 3.95 30.54
CA VAL A 137 -19.39 5.26 30.01
C VAL A 137 -18.25 6.02 29.32
N SER A 138 -17.00 5.63 29.56
CA SER A 138 -15.81 6.17 28.90
C SER A 138 -15.35 5.25 27.75
N PHE A 139 -15.99 5.40 26.59
CA PHE A 139 -15.64 4.63 25.39
C PHE A 139 -14.27 5.04 24.84
N LYS A 140 -13.31 4.11 24.87
CA LYS A 140 -11.95 4.30 24.34
C LYS A 140 -11.97 4.32 22.81
N SER A 141 -11.13 5.14 22.19
CA SER A 141 -11.01 5.23 20.73
C SER A 141 -10.40 3.95 20.15
N LEU A 142 -10.82 3.57 18.94
CA LEU A 142 -10.36 2.37 18.28
C LEU A 142 -8.95 2.59 17.73
N LYS A 143 -7.95 1.92 18.33
CA LYS A 143 -6.57 1.91 17.85
C LYS A 143 -6.44 0.95 16.65
N LEU A 144 -6.27 1.52 15.46
CA LEU A 144 -5.98 0.78 14.23
C LEU A 144 -4.48 0.88 13.94
N LEU A 145 -3.84 -0.27 13.70
CA LEU A 145 -2.47 -0.31 13.21
C LEU A 145 -2.46 0.10 11.73
N PHE A 146 -1.86 1.25 11.44
CA PHE A 146 -1.57 1.65 10.07
C PHE A 146 -0.30 0.93 9.63
N VAL A 147 -0.48 -0.20 8.94
CA VAL A 147 0.59 -0.81 8.17
C VAL A 147 0.84 0.14 6.99
N PRO A 148 2.01 0.81 6.93
CA PRO A 148 2.30 1.65 5.77
C PRO A 148 2.28 0.76 4.53
N VAL A 149 1.65 1.24 3.47
CA VAL A 149 1.85 0.65 2.14
C VAL A 149 3.34 0.75 1.86
N VAL A 150 4.03 -0.39 1.94
CA VAL A 150 5.42 -0.48 1.54
C VAL A 150 5.47 -0.08 0.08
N GLN A 151 5.94 1.14 -0.19
CA GLN A 151 6.37 1.56 -1.50
C GLN A 151 7.56 0.64 -1.82
N TYR A 152 7.25 -0.47 -2.48
CA TYR A 152 8.29 -1.37 -2.92
C TYR A 152 9.02 -0.65 -4.04
N GLU A 153 10.18 -0.10 -3.70
CA GLU A 153 11.28 0.22 -4.61
C GLU A 153 11.40 -0.85 -5.68
N GLU A 154 10.74 -0.61 -6.81
CA GLU A 154 10.67 -1.57 -7.90
C GLU A 154 12.02 -1.54 -8.61
N GLY A 155 12.72 -2.67 -8.53
CA GLY A 155 13.88 -2.88 -9.37
C GLY A 155 13.40 -3.09 -10.79
N GLY A 156 13.36 -2.00 -11.57
CA GLY A 156 13.12 -2.05 -13.01
C GLY A 156 14.26 -2.72 -13.77
N ASP A 157 14.37 -2.45 -15.06
CA ASP A 157 15.36 -3.12 -15.88
C ASP A 157 15.84 -2.30 -17.08
N SER A 158 16.89 -2.79 -17.73
CA SER A 158 17.38 -2.25 -19.00
C SER A 158 16.89 -3.06 -20.19
N ASP A 159 16.72 -2.40 -21.34
CA ASP A 159 16.36 -3.07 -22.61
C ASP A 159 17.57 -3.68 -23.34
N THR A 160 18.59 -4.11 -22.59
CA THR A 160 19.80 -4.74 -23.11
C THR A 160 19.71 -6.26 -23.06
N SER A 161 20.27 -6.94 -24.07
CA SER A 161 20.35 -8.41 -24.08
C SER A 161 21.37 -8.94 -23.07
N LEU A 162 21.34 -10.25 -22.82
CA LEU A 162 22.35 -10.96 -22.03
C LEU A 162 23.78 -10.61 -22.47
N THR A 163 24.68 -10.35 -21.51
CA THR A 163 26.04 -9.87 -21.79
C THR A 163 27.10 -10.93 -21.51
N GLY A 164 28.10 -10.98 -22.39
CA GLY A 164 29.25 -11.89 -22.28
C GLY A 164 28.83 -13.37 -22.20
N ASN A 165 29.59 -14.15 -21.44
CA ASN A 165 29.36 -15.60 -21.28
C ASN A 165 28.34 -15.91 -20.16
N ALA A 166 27.17 -15.26 -20.16
CA ALA A 166 26.17 -15.40 -19.08
C ALA A 166 25.81 -16.86 -18.73
N ILE A 167 25.68 -17.74 -19.74
CA ILE A 167 25.49 -19.20 -19.55
C ILE A 167 26.68 -19.84 -18.82
N ALA A 168 27.92 -19.53 -19.23
CA ALA A 168 29.10 -20.13 -18.61
C ALA A 168 29.27 -19.62 -17.18
N ASN A 169 29.00 -18.34 -16.92
CA ASN A 169 28.99 -17.75 -15.58
C ASN A 169 27.96 -18.44 -14.69
N ALA A 170 26.75 -18.69 -15.19
CA ALA A 170 25.72 -19.43 -14.47
C ALA A 170 26.17 -20.87 -14.15
N ARG A 171 26.70 -21.59 -15.15
CA ARG A 171 27.24 -22.95 -14.97
C ARG A 171 28.40 -23.01 -13.98
N ALA A 172 29.29 -22.01 -13.97
CA ALA A 172 30.41 -21.91 -13.03
C ALA A 172 29.94 -21.74 -11.57
N LEU A 173 28.77 -21.12 -11.35
CA LEU A 173 28.11 -21.04 -10.05
C LEU A 173 27.25 -22.29 -9.74
N GLY A 174 27.34 -23.34 -10.57
CA GLY A 174 26.56 -24.57 -10.43
C GLY A 174 25.05 -24.38 -10.64
N ILE A 175 24.65 -23.43 -11.48
CA ILE A 175 23.25 -23.24 -11.88
C ILE A 175 22.95 -24.24 -13.00
N HIS A 176 21.82 -24.93 -12.93
CA HIS A 176 21.40 -25.91 -13.92
C HIS A 176 20.96 -25.18 -15.19
N CYS A 177 21.81 -25.19 -16.20
CA CYS A 177 21.63 -24.46 -17.45
C CYS A 177 21.98 -25.36 -18.65
N PRO A 178 21.12 -26.32 -19.03
CA PRO A 178 21.41 -27.31 -20.07
C PRO A 178 21.49 -26.71 -21.48
N GLY A 179 20.78 -25.61 -21.75
CA GLY A 179 20.60 -25.03 -23.09
C GLY A 179 19.57 -25.78 -23.95
N SER A 180 18.72 -26.58 -23.32
CA SER A 180 17.69 -27.42 -23.93
C SER A 180 16.63 -27.83 -22.90
N GLY A 181 15.57 -28.53 -23.33
CA GLY A 181 14.48 -28.99 -22.45
C GLY A 181 13.21 -28.11 -22.48
N GLY A 182 13.25 -26.95 -23.13
CA GLY A 182 12.07 -26.14 -23.43
C GLY A 182 11.34 -25.61 -22.19
N SER A 183 10.05 -25.33 -22.35
CA SER A 183 9.20 -24.77 -21.29
C SER A 183 9.08 -25.66 -20.05
N GLU A 184 9.15 -26.98 -20.22
CA GLU A 184 9.09 -27.97 -19.13
C GLU A 184 10.34 -27.94 -18.22
N ALA A 185 11.50 -27.51 -18.73
CA ALA A 185 12.73 -27.38 -17.94
C ALA A 185 12.78 -26.11 -17.08
N ILE A 186 11.97 -25.08 -17.41
CA ILE A 186 11.97 -23.77 -16.73
C ILE A 186 11.81 -23.86 -15.20
N PRO A 187 10.95 -24.70 -14.61
CA PRO A 187 10.79 -24.79 -13.16
C PRO A 187 12.08 -25.27 -12.46
N GLN A 188 12.72 -26.32 -12.98
CA GLN A 188 13.98 -26.86 -12.45
C GLN A 188 15.14 -25.86 -12.63
N ILE A 189 15.24 -25.25 -13.82
CA ILE A 189 16.23 -24.22 -14.12
C ILE A 189 16.08 -23.07 -13.11
N SER A 190 14.88 -22.51 -12.98
CA SER A 190 14.58 -21.38 -12.08
C SER A 190 14.86 -21.68 -10.60
N GLN A 191 14.56 -22.90 -10.14
CA GLN A 191 14.90 -23.35 -8.79
C GLN A 191 16.42 -23.42 -8.56
N SER A 192 17.21 -23.82 -9.57
CA SER A 192 18.67 -23.91 -9.44
C SER A 192 19.40 -22.57 -9.29
N PHE A 193 18.72 -21.46 -9.57
CA PHE A 193 19.21 -20.10 -9.29
C PHE A 193 19.05 -19.67 -7.81
N ALA A 194 18.27 -20.41 -6.99
CA ALA A 194 17.99 -20.07 -5.59
C ALA A 194 19.28 -19.82 -4.78
N GLY A 195 19.35 -18.65 -4.12
CA GLY A 195 20.53 -18.24 -3.33
C GLY A 195 21.73 -17.76 -4.17
N LYS A 196 21.67 -17.85 -5.50
CA LYS A 196 22.79 -17.56 -6.41
C LYS A 196 22.59 -16.29 -7.23
N VAL A 197 21.43 -15.63 -7.15
CA VAL A 197 21.19 -14.35 -7.83
C VAL A 197 21.31 -13.20 -6.82
N ALA A 198 21.98 -12.13 -7.23
CA ALA A 198 21.85 -10.82 -6.60
C ALA A 198 21.16 -9.90 -7.62
N TYR A 199 20.11 -9.19 -7.22
CA TYR A 199 19.49 -8.25 -8.14
C TYR A 199 20.43 -7.06 -8.39
N ARG A 200 20.55 -6.69 -9.66
CA ARG A 200 21.28 -5.50 -10.10
C ARG A 200 20.57 -4.90 -11.30
N PHE A 201 20.22 -3.60 -11.24
CA PHE A 201 19.66 -2.89 -12.41
C PHE A 201 20.67 -2.89 -13.55
N GLY A 202 20.25 -3.27 -14.76
CA GLY A 202 21.15 -3.50 -15.90
C GLY A 202 22.00 -4.77 -15.78
N GLY A 203 21.70 -5.65 -14.83
CA GLY A 203 22.39 -6.91 -14.62
C GLY A 203 21.95 -7.93 -15.68
N LYS A 204 22.88 -8.34 -16.54
CA LYS A 204 22.61 -9.24 -17.67
C LYS A 204 23.49 -10.50 -17.68
N GLY A 205 23.95 -10.91 -16.49
CA GLY A 205 24.75 -12.13 -16.27
C GLY A 205 26.26 -11.95 -16.38
N GLY A 206 26.74 -10.78 -16.78
CA GLY A 206 28.15 -10.39 -16.77
C GLY A 206 28.63 -9.81 -15.43
N PRO A 207 29.97 -9.78 -15.20
CA PRO A 207 30.59 -9.03 -14.11
C PRO A 207 30.47 -7.50 -14.33
N PRO A 208 30.64 -6.68 -13.28
CA PRO A 208 30.74 -5.23 -13.42
C PRO A 208 31.97 -4.79 -14.24
N PRO A 209 31.99 -3.56 -14.81
CA PRO A 209 31.02 -2.50 -14.64
C PRO A 209 29.76 -2.69 -15.51
N TYR A 210 28.60 -2.35 -14.94
CA TYR A 210 27.33 -2.30 -15.66
C TYR A 210 27.22 -0.97 -16.42
N SER A 211 26.76 -1.02 -17.68
CA SER A 211 26.58 0.17 -18.54
C SER A 211 25.61 1.18 -17.94
N GLU A 212 24.67 0.70 -17.13
CA GLU A 212 23.55 1.49 -16.62
C GLU A 212 23.60 1.62 -15.10
N LYS A 213 23.20 2.80 -14.63
CA LYS A 213 23.17 3.18 -13.22
C LYS A 213 21.72 3.39 -12.79
N PRO A 214 21.22 2.72 -11.75
CA PRO A 214 19.94 3.06 -11.15
C PRO A 214 19.92 4.53 -10.71
N SER A 215 18.80 5.19 -10.95
CA SER A 215 18.46 6.49 -10.36
C SER A 215 18.15 6.36 -8.86
N GLY A 216 18.14 7.50 -8.16
CA GLY A 216 17.75 7.57 -6.75
C GLY A 216 18.78 7.02 -5.75
N SER A 217 18.31 6.52 -4.61
CA SER A 217 19.09 6.17 -3.39
C SER A 217 20.02 4.94 -3.53
N PHE A 218 20.18 4.41 -4.74
CA PHE A 218 20.74 3.07 -5.00
C PHE A 218 22.07 3.07 -5.74
N THR A 219 22.63 4.26 -5.96
CA THR A 219 23.97 4.47 -6.52
C THR A 219 25.08 3.76 -5.72
N GLN A 220 24.89 3.58 -4.40
CA GLN A 220 25.81 2.86 -3.51
C GLN A 220 26.08 1.40 -3.94
N TYR A 221 25.15 0.74 -4.64
CA TYR A 221 25.29 -0.64 -5.11
C TYR A 221 25.84 -0.75 -6.54
N ASN A 222 26.42 0.31 -7.11
CA ASN A 222 26.68 0.39 -8.55
C ASN A 222 27.65 -0.64 -9.12
N ASN A 223 28.64 -1.07 -8.33
CA ASN A 223 29.58 -2.12 -8.70
C ASN A 223 29.41 -3.38 -7.84
N ASN A 224 28.32 -3.48 -7.06
CA ASN A 224 28.12 -4.60 -6.14
C ASN A 224 27.62 -5.84 -6.91
N CYS A 225 28.57 -6.73 -7.25
CA CYS A 225 28.26 -8.09 -7.64
C CYS A 225 29.18 -9.07 -6.88
N PRO A 226 28.67 -9.82 -5.90
CA PRO A 226 29.45 -10.82 -5.17
C PRO A 226 29.94 -11.92 -6.11
N THR A 227 31.17 -12.39 -5.95
CA THR A 227 31.76 -13.47 -6.78
C THR A 227 31.03 -14.81 -6.64
N SER A 228 30.26 -14.99 -5.56
CA SER A 228 29.38 -16.14 -5.31
C SER A 228 28.03 -16.07 -6.05
N ASN A 229 27.75 -14.97 -6.75
CA ASN A 229 26.42 -14.67 -7.30
C ASN A 229 26.51 -14.21 -8.76
N ILE A 230 25.45 -14.49 -9.52
CA ILE A 230 25.21 -13.89 -10.83
C ILE A 230 24.29 -12.67 -10.66
N CYS A 231 24.63 -11.56 -11.30
CA CYS A 231 23.89 -10.32 -11.15
C CYS A 231 22.94 -10.09 -12.31
N LEU A 232 21.65 -10.04 -11.97
CA LEU A 232 20.53 -10.05 -12.93
C LEU A 232 19.45 -9.05 -12.52
N ASP A 233 19.01 -8.19 -13.44
CA ASP A 233 17.72 -7.51 -13.33
C ASP A 233 16.56 -8.49 -13.62
N CYS A 234 15.32 -8.02 -13.58
CA CYS A 234 14.17 -8.90 -13.75
C CYS A 234 14.15 -9.56 -15.14
N SER A 235 14.35 -8.79 -16.21
CA SER A 235 14.41 -9.31 -17.58
C SER A 235 15.69 -10.10 -17.89
N GLY A 236 16.85 -9.70 -17.38
CA GLY A 236 18.08 -10.48 -17.48
C GLY A 236 17.93 -11.87 -16.85
N PHE A 237 17.21 -11.96 -15.73
CA PHE A 237 16.86 -13.24 -15.11
C PHE A 237 15.93 -14.10 -15.99
N ILE A 238 14.87 -13.52 -16.56
CA ILE A 238 13.96 -14.27 -17.46
C ILE A 238 14.67 -14.70 -18.75
N ALA A 239 15.41 -13.80 -19.39
CA ALA A 239 16.16 -14.09 -20.60
C ALA A 239 17.17 -15.23 -20.40
N LEU A 240 17.88 -15.23 -19.26
CA LEU A 240 18.85 -16.28 -18.95
C LEU A 240 18.17 -17.63 -18.68
N ILE A 241 17.02 -17.66 -17.99
CA ILE A 241 16.22 -18.89 -17.83
C ILE A 241 15.81 -19.45 -19.20
N TYR A 242 15.29 -18.60 -20.08
CA TYR A 242 14.90 -19.00 -21.44
C TYR A 242 16.08 -19.55 -22.25
N GLN A 243 17.24 -18.88 -22.19
CA GLN A 243 18.43 -19.36 -22.89
C GLN A 243 18.96 -20.68 -22.29
N CYS A 244 18.88 -20.84 -20.96
CA CYS A 244 19.18 -22.10 -20.27
C CYS A 244 18.21 -23.24 -20.61
N ALA A 245 16.97 -22.93 -21.01
CA ALA A 245 15.98 -23.89 -21.50
C ALA A 245 16.11 -24.19 -23.01
N GLY A 246 16.99 -23.48 -23.73
CA GLY A 246 17.10 -23.59 -25.19
C GLY A 246 15.97 -22.90 -25.96
N LEU A 247 15.24 -21.99 -25.32
CA LEU A 247 14.17 -21.20 -25.94
C LEU A 247 14.72 -19.91 -26.56
N ALA A 248 13.97 -19.35 -27.52
CA ALA A 248 14.28 -18.06 -28.11
C ALA A 248 14.24 -16.94 -27.04
N ASN A 249 15.15 -15.98 -27.13
CA ASN A 249 15.22 -14.86 -26.17
C ASN A 249 13.90 -14.07 -26.16
N PRO A 250 13.19 -13.95 -25.02
CA PRO A 250 11.92 -13.26 -24.98
C PRO A 250 12.03 -11.74 -25.13
N GLY A 251 13.19 -11.12 -24.91
CA GLY A 251 13.44 -9.67 -25.06
C GLY A 251 14.70 -9.20 -24.33
N GLY A 252 15.12 -7.95 -24.54
CA GLY A 252 16.19 -7.33 -23.74
C GLY A 252 15.69 -6.92 -22.35
N GLY A 253 14.64 -6.11 -22.34
CA GLY A 253 13.95 -5.62 -21.15
C GLY A 253 12.44 -5.92 -21.15
N SER A 254 11.76 -5.47 -20.11
CA SER A 254 10.33 -5.60 -19.87
C SER A 254 9.49 -5.04 -21.04
N ALA A 255 9.91 -3.93 -21.63
CA ALA A 255 9.34 -3.37 -22.84
C ALA A 255 9.52 -4.29 -24.06
N GLY A 256 10.73 -4.82 -24.31
CA GLY A 256 10.97 -5.79 -25.38
C GLY A 256 10.26 -7.13 -25.17
N MET A 257 10.07 -7.55 -23.92
CA MET A 257 9.36 -8.77 -23.56
C MET A 257 7.85 -8.64 -23.67
N LEU A 258 7.26 -7.55 -23.16
CA LEU A 258 5.81 -7.42 -22.97
C LEU A 258 5.14 -6.35 -23.86
N GLY A 259 5.88 -5.47 -24.53
CA GLY A 259 5.31 -4.33 -25.28
C GLY A 259 4.29 -4.70 -26.35
N SER A 260 4.52 -5.81 -27.06
CA SER A 260 3.59 -6.41 -28.04
C SER A 260 2.79 -7.60 -27.49
N ALA A 261 2.95 -7.93 -26.21
CA ALA A 261 2.31 -9.09 -25.59
C ALA A 261 0.84 -8.84 -25.23
N GLU A 262 0.10 -9.93 -25.02
CA GLU A 262 -1.33 -9.96 -24.73
C GLU A 262 -1.66 -9.14 -23.47
N ARG A 263 -2.69 -8.28 -23.55
CA ARG A 263 -3.17 -7.53 -22.39
C ARG A 263 -4.07 -8.40 -21.52
N ILE A 264 -3.88 -8.33 -20.22
CA ILE A 264 -4.71 -9.03 -19.24
C ILE A 264 -6.00 -8.23 -19.04
N THR A 265 -7.14 -8.87 -19.32
CA THR A 265 -8.50 -8.35 -19.14
C THR A 265 -9.25 -9.11 -18.04
N SER A 266 -8.92 -10.38 -17.79
CA SER A 266 -9.37 -11.14 -16.63
C SER A 266 -8.25 -12.02 -16.08
N ILE A 267 -8.27 -12.25 -14.77
CA ILE A 267 -7.25 -13.06 -14.10
C ILE A 267 -7.84 -13.77 -12.88
N ASP A 268 -7.71 -15.09 -12.85
CA ASP A 268 -8.07 -15.91 -11.69
C ASP A 268 -6.83 -16.63 -11.17
N LEU A 269 -6.26 -16.06 -10.10
CA LEU A 269 -5.11 -16.62 -9.38
C LEU A 269 -5.49 -17.60 -8.27
N ALA A 270 -6.78 -17.93 -8.11
CA ALA A 270 -7.28 -18.94 -7.18
C ALA A 270 -7.66 -20.26 -7.88
N ALA A 271 -7.95 -20.22 -9.18
CA ALA A 271 -8.09 -21.41 -10.02
C ALA A 271 -6.85 -22.32 -9.96
N ASN A 272 -7.06 -23.62 -10.20
CA ASN A 272 -6.00 -24.62 -10.27
C ASN A 272 -6.10 -25.42 -11.59
N PRO A 273 -5.25 -25.14 -12.60
CA PRO A 273 -4.23 -24.09 -12.63
C PRO A 273 -4.83 -22.67 -12.69
N PRO A 274 -4.09 -21.64 -12.23
CA PRO A 274 -4.46 -20.24 -12.43
C PRO A 274 -4.71 -19.90 -13.90
N THR A 275 -5.65 -19.00 -14.16
CA THR A 275 -6.02 -18.59 -15.52
C THR A 275 -5.82 -17.09 -15.74
N VAL A 276 -5.46 -16.74 -16.97
CA VAL A 276 -5.39 -15.36 -17.49
C VAL A 276 -6.18 -15.33 -18.78
N ASN A 277 -7.10 -14.37 -18.91
CA ASN A 277 -8.02 -14.24 -20.04
C ASN A 277 -8.81 -15.54 -20.32
N GLY A 278 -9.15 -16.30 -19.27
CA GLY A 278 -9.82 -17.60 -19.37
C GLY A 278 -8.92 -18.77 -19.80
N VAL A 279 -7.64 -18.53 -20.10
CA VAL A 279 -6.67 -19.55 -20.52
C VAL A 279 -5.67 -19.83 -19.40
N ALA A 280 -5.55 -21.11 -19.02
CA ALA A 280 -4.63 -21.59 -17.98
C ALA A 280 -3.18 -21.13 -18.22
N LEU A 281 -2.46 -20.80 -17.15
CA LEU A 281 -1.03 -20.49 -17.19
C LEU A 281 -0.20 -21.76 -17.41
N LYS A 282 0.77 -21.68 -18.32
CA LYS A 282 1.76 -22.74 -18.58
C LYS A 282 3.12 -22.36 -18.00
N ALA A 283 3.90 -23.34 -17.54
CA ALA A 283 5.27 -23.09 -17.10
C ALA A 283 6.06 -22.42 -18.24
N GLY A 284 6.72 -21.29 -17.95
CA GLY A 284 7.32 -20.41 -18.94
C GLY A 284 6.52 -19.16 -19.28
N ASP A 285 5.20 -19.10 -19.05
CA ASP A 285 4.43 -17.88 -19.32
C ASP A 285 5.01 -16.69 -18.52
N ILE A 286 5.33 -15.59 -19.22
CA ILE A 286 5.89 -14.37 -18.62
C ILE A 286 4.73 -13.44 -18.24
N LEU A 287 4.70 -13.02 -16.98
CA LEU A 287 3.71 -12.10 -16.42
C LEU A 287 4.41 -10.83 -15.94
N GLY A 288 3.84 -9.66 -16.22
CA GLY A 288 4.45 -8.40 -15.81
C GLY A 288 3.69 -7.16 -16.28
N TRP A 289 4.42 -6.06 -16.37
CA TRP A 289 3.98 -4.77 -16.87
C TRP A 289 5.14 -4.01 -17.53
N VAL A 290 4.80 -3.09 -18.43
CA VAL A 290 5.77 -2.16 -19.03
C VAL A 290 5.82 -0.88 -18.21
N ALA A 291 6.98 -0.21 -18.20
CA ALA A 291 7.14 1.11 -17.59
C ALA A 291 6.05 2.09 -18.07
N GLY A 292 5.41 2.78 -17.13
CA GLY A 292 4.32 3.73 -17.38
C GLY A 292 2.92 3.13 -17.48
N GLU A 293 2.73 1.80 -17.37
CA GLU A 293 1.38 1.20 -17.35
C GLU A 293 0.75 1.21 -15.96
N THR A 294 1.40 0.57 -14.98
CA THR A 294 0.98 0.52 -13.57
C THR A 294 1.99 1.15 -12.61
N HIS A 295 3.28 1.15 -12.99
CA HIS A 295 4.40 1.68 -12.21
C HIS A 295 5.35 2.45 -13.14
N GLU A 296 6.16 3.36 -12.60
CA GLU A 296 7.13 4.15 -13.39
C GLU A 296 8.20 3.29 -14.07
N VAL A 297 8.46 2.09 -13.55
CA VAL A 297 9.39 1.10 -14.10
C VAL A 297 8.66 -0.17 -14.53
N GLY A 298 9.20 -0.86 -15.53
CA GLY A 298 8.69 -2.16 -15.96
C GLY A 298 9.19 -3.30 -15.06
N HIS A 299 8.45 -4.40 -15.04
CA HIS A 299 8.86 -5.61 -14.31
C HIS A 299 8.36 -6.87 -15.02
N VAL A 300 9.12 -7.95 -14.92
CA VAL A 300 8.77 -9.25 -15.49
C VAL A 300 9.03 -10.38 -14.50
N THR A 301 8.15 -11.38 -14.54
CA THR A 301 8.19 -12.61 -13.76
C THR A 301 7.90 -13.79 -14.68
N VAL A 302 8.40 -14.99 -14.36
CA VAL A 302 8.06 -16.21 -15.11
C VAL A 302 7.26 -17.18 -14.24
N TYR A 303 6.19 -17.73 -14.80
CA TYR A 303 5.39 -18.75 -14.14
C TYR A 303 6.07 -20.12 -14.19
N LEU A 304 6.11 -20.83 -13.06
CA LEU A 304 6.80 -22.11 -12.90
C LEU A 304 5.85 -23.33 -12.89
N GLY A 305 4.55 -23.13 -13.09
CA GLY A 305 3.55 -24.14 -12.75
C GLY A 305 3.17 -24.13 -11.26
N ASN A 306 2.20 -24.96 -10.88
CA ASN A 306 1.74 -25.17 -9.49
C ASN A 306 1.40 -23.87 -8.72
N GLY A 307 0.95 -22.83 -9.41
CA GLY A 307 0.65 -21.53 -8.80
C GLY A 307 1.88 -20.73 -8.37
N LEU A 308 3.10 -21.07 -8.80
CA LEU A 308 4.35 -20.39 -8.45
C LEU A 308 4.87 -19.52 -9.59
N ILE A 309 5.54 -18.42 -9.22
CA ILE A 309 6.33 -17.56 -10.12
C ILE A 309 7.76 -17.41 -9.58
N ALA A 310 8.71 -17.12 -10.46
CA ALA A 310 10.05 -16.66 -10.13
C ALA A 310 10.32 -15.25 -10.66
N GLU A 311 11.07 -14.47 -9.89
CA GLU A 311 11.51 -13.12 -10.24
C GLU A 311 12.91 -12.80 -9.69
N SER A 312 13.60 -11.84 -10.29
CA SER A 312 14.70 -11.09 -9.67
C SER A 312 14.20 -9.67 -9.43
N LYS A 313 14.10 -9.20 -8.18
CA LYS A 313 13.58 -7.85 -7.85
C LYS A 313 14.53 -7.06 -6.95
N GLY A 314 14.57 -5.75 -7.16
CA GLY A 314 15.54 -4.83 -6.55
C GLY A 314 15.23 -4.26 -5.16
N GLY A 315 14.15 -4.68 -4.50
CA GLY A 315 13.90 -4.29 -3.11
C GLY A 315 15.04 -4.71 -2.16
N THR A 316 15.05 -4.18 -0.93
CA THR A 316 16.16 -4.26 0.03
C THR A 316 16.84 -5.63 0.15
N SER A 317 16.07 -6.71 0.32
CA SER A 317 16.64 -8.07 0.42
C SER A 317 17.12 -8.62 -0.93
N GLY A 318 16.53 -8.21 -2.05
CA GLY A 318 16.88 -8.76 -3.36
C GLY A 318 18.26 -8.30 -3.88
N ARG A 319 18.74 -7.13 -3.43
CA ARG A 319 20.10 -6.64 -3.69
C ARG A 319 21.16 -7.30 -2.77
N GLN A 320 20.76 -8.07 -1.76
CA GLN A 320 21.68 -8.83 -0.91
C GLN A 320 22.08 -10.15 -1.60
N PRO A 321 23.30 -10.67 -1.35
CA PRO A 321 23.72 -11.97 -1.87
C PRO A 321 22.71 -13.06 -1.47
N GLY A 322 22.19 -13.78 -2.46
CA GLY A 322 21.24 -14.88 -2.25
C GLY A 322 19.80 -14.48 -1.88
N GLY A 323 19.46 -13.18 -1.87
CA GLY A 323 18.08 -12.72 -1.71
C GLY A 323 17.20 -12.87 -2.96
N ASN A 324 17.76 -13.41 -4.04
CA ASN A 324 17.08 -13.73 -5.30
C ASN A 324 17.53 -15.10 -5.86
N PRO A 325 16.75 -15.68 -6.81
CA PRO A 325 15.41 -15.25 -7.20
C PRO A 325 14.40 -15.51 -6.10
N ARG A 326 13.33 -14.72 -6.09
CA ARG A 326 12.18 -14.97 -5.22
C ARG A 326 11.24 -15.92 -5.93
N ILE A 327 11.05 -17.11 -5.35
CA ILE A 327 10.02 -18.05 -5.80
C ILE A 327 8.85 -17.94 -4.83
N ARG A 328 7.68 -17.53 -5.32
CA ARG A 328 6.50 -17.23 -4.48
C ARG A 328 5.20 -17.65 -5.19
N PRO A 329 4.09 -17.82 -4.46
CA PRO A 329 2.78 -18.00 -5.07
C PRO A 329 2.39 -16.80 -5.94
N VAL A 330 1.92 -17.05 -7.17
CA VAL A 330 1.44 -16.01 -8.09
C VAL A 330 0.34 -15.14 -7.45
N ALA A 331 -0.47 -15.71 -6.57
CA ALA A 331 -1.48 -14.99 -5.79
C ALA A 331 -0.91 -13.89 -4.87
N SER A 332 0.40 -13.87 -4.55
CA SER A 332 0.99 -12.77 -3.77
C SER A 332 1.11 -11.46 -4.57
N TYR A 333 0.87 -11.48 -5.88
CA TYR A 333 0.92 -10.31 -6.76
C TYR A 333 -0.39 -9.50 -6.85
N ARG A 334 -1.44 -9.91 -6.12
CA ARG A 334 -2.77 -9.26 -6.13
C ARG A 334 -2.76 -7.74 -5.86
N GLY A 335 -1.71 -7.19 -5.23
CA GLY A 335 -1.55 -5.76 -4.98
C GLY A 335 -0.80 -4.96 -6.06
N TYR A 336 -0.13 -5.61 -7.03
CA TYR A 336 0.67 -4.92 -8.06
C TYR A 336 0.00 -4.85 -9.42
N GLY A 337 -0.86 -5.82 -9.74
CA GLY A 337 -1.60 -5.91 -11.00
C GLY A 337 -0.72 -6.24 -12.21
N PHE A 338 -0.68 -7.51 -12.63
CA PHE A 338 -0.14 -7.86 -13.94
C PHE A 338 -1.01 -7.24 -15.03
N THR A 339 -0.41 -6.45 -15.93
CA THR A 339 -1.12 -5.83 -17.06
C THR A 339 -1.02 -6.66 -18.32
N ARG A 340 0.01 -7.50 -18.43
CA ARG A 340 0.36 -8.25 -19.64
C ARG A 340 0.88 -9.64 -19.38
N ILE A 341 0.66 -10.50 -20.38
CA ILE A 341 1.15 -11.86 -20.44
C ILE A 341 1.81 -12.13 -21.80
N LYS A 342 3.03 -12.68 -21.79
CA LYS A 342 3.63 -13.30 -22.97
C LYS A 342 3.63 -14.80 -22.76
N ARG A 343 2.79 -15.49 -23.55
CA ARG A 343 2.70 -16.94 -23.54
C ARG A 343 4.02 -17.56 -24.01
N VAL A 344 4.40 -18.68 -23.41
CA VAL A 344 5.50 -19.50 -23.91
C VAL A 344 5.08 -20.14 -25.26
N PRO A 345 5.97 -20.19 -26.27
CA PRO A 345 5.66 -20.81 -27.57
C PRO A 345 5.39 -22.33 -27.48
#